data_AF-A0A7V9AEZ4-F1
#
_entry.id   AF-A0A7V9AEZ4-F1
#
_cell.length_a   1.000
_cell.length_b   1.000
_cell.length_c   1.000
_cell.angle_alpha   90.00
_cell.angle_beta   90.00
_cell.angle_gamma   90.00
#
_symmetry.space_group_name_H-M   'P 1'
#
loop_
_entity.id
_entity.type
_entity.pdbx_description
1 polymer ?
#
loop_
_entity_poly.entity_id
_entity_poly.type
_entity_poly.pdbx_seq_one_letter_code
_entity_poly.pdbx_strand_id
1 'polypeptide(L)'
;MLSPAEKRKFASGSKLSPKRLTAQIKETAADWSYDAVSLGFPAPVAKGRIIKEPKHLVEGWVGWDFKQSLGKPIRVINDAAMQALGSYRGGRMLFLGLGTGLGSTLLWNRNVLPLELGDLPYPAVERIEDVLGKAGLAQLGRKAWQREVIAAVLQLKHAFIADYVVLGGGNAKQLEKLPEGVELGHNRNAYLGGCRLWETDARTR
;
A
#
# COMPACT_ATOMS: atom_id res chain seq x y z
N MET A 1 -19.30 3.49 5.46
CA MET A 1 -18.25 4.13 4.63
C MET A 1 -17.98 5.51 5.21
N LEU A 2 -16.71 5.87 5.46
CA LEU A 2 -16.35 7.24 5.85
C LEU A 2 -16.77 8.21 4.73
N SER A 3 -17.53 9.24 5.07
CA SER A 3 -17.96 10.24 4.10
C SER A 3 -16.74 11.05 3.61
N PRO A 4 -16.73 11.56 2.36
CA PRO A 4 -15.66 12.45 1.90
C PRO A 4 -15.48 13.70 2.76
N ALA A 5 -16.54 14.14 3.47
CA ALA A 5 -16.57 15.34 4.29
C ALA A 5 -15.73 15.23 5.58
N GLU A 6 -15.42 14.02 6.03
CA GLU A 6 -14.65 13.77 7.25
C GLU A 6 -13.16 13.52 6.96
N LYS A 7 -12.69 13.67 5.72
CA LYS A 7 -11.27 13.44 5.41
C LYS A 7 -10.41 14.58 5.94
N ARG A 8 -9.57 14.28 6.92
CA ARG A 8 -8.57 15.21 7.43
C ARG A 8 -7.18 14.85 6.95
N LYS A 9 -6.38 15.88 6.71
CA LYS A 9 -5.01 15.78 6.21
C LYS A 9 -4.17 16.84 6.89
N PHE A 10 -2.92 16.51 7.18
CA PHE A 10 -1.88 17.46 7.57
C PHE A 10 -0.68 17.27 6.63
N ALA A 11 0.18 18.28 6.54
CA ALA A 11 1.36 18.20 5.70
C ALA A 11 2.39 17.22 6.30
N SER A 12 2.70 16.15 5.57
CA SER A 12 3.80 15.23 5.86
C SER A 12 4.97 15.53 4.94
N GLY A 13 6.18 15.66 5.50
CA GLY A 13 7.42 15.82 4.74
C GLY A 13 8.50 14.86 5.23
N SER A 14 9.68 14.89 4.60
CA SER A 14 10.79 14.00 4.93
C SER A 14 11.26 14.10 6.39
N LYS A 15 11.01 15.23 7.05
CA LYS A 15 11.31 15.47 8.48
C LYS A 15 10.25 14.94 9.45
N LEU A 16 9.24 14.22 8.98
CA LEU A 16 8.19 13.66 9.84
C LEU A 16 8.78 12.54 10.69
N SER A 17 8.73 12.67 12.02
CA SER A 17 9.13 11.64 12.97
C SER A 17 7.90 10.94 13.57
N PRO A 18 8.06 9.75 14.19
CA PRO A 18 6.95 9.06 14.84
C PRO A 18 6.27 9.89 15.94
N LYS A 19 7.05 10.65 16.73
CA LYS A 19 6.54 11.57 17.75
C LYS A 19 5.67 12.66 17.13
N ARG A 20 6.14 13.26 16.02
CA ARG A 20 5.39 14.30 15.30
C ARG A 20 4.13 13.73 14.65
N LEU A 21 4.20 12.55 14.04
CA LEU A 21 3.03 11.86 13.49
C LEU A 21 1.96 11.64 14.56
N THR A 22 2.36 11.10 15.71
CA THR A 22 1.45 10.84 16.84
C THR A 22 0.77 12.12 17.32
N ALA A 23 1.53 13.21 17.50
CA ALA A 23 0.99 14.49 17.90
C ALA A 23 -0.02 15.03 16.88
N GLN A 24 0.33 14.97 15.59
CA GLN A 24 -0.55 15.41 14.50
C GLN A 24 -1.84 14.57 14.41
N ILE A 25 -1.77 13.25 14.61
CA ILE A 25 -2.97 12.40 14.66
C ILE A 25 -3.90 12.83 15.78
N LYS A 26 -3.36 13.05 17.00
CA LYS A 26 -4.17 13.48 18.15
C LYS A 26 -4.82 14.84 17.93
N GLU A 27 -4.06 15.80 17.43
CA GLU A 27 -4.54 17.15 17.11
C GLU A 27 -5.62 17.10 16.01
N THR A 28 -5.33 16.39 14.93
CA THR A 28 -6.21 16.31 13.76
C THR A 28 -7.50 15.54 14.04
N ALA A 29 -7.50 14.62 15.01
CA ALA A 29 -8.67 13.82 15.38
C ALA A 29 -9.23 14.18 16.76
N ALA A 30 -8.93 15.38 17.28
CA ALA A 30 -9.23 15.77 18.66
C ALA A 30 -10.74 15.71 19.00
N ASP A 31 -11.60 16.03 18.05
CA ASP A 31 -13.06 16.01 18.16
C ASP A 31 -13.69 14.71 17.64
N TRP A 32 -12.89 13.69 17.30
CA TRP A 32 -13.40 12.38 16.88
C TRP A 32 -13.49 11.41 18.05
N SER A 33 -14.60 10.68 18.10
CA SER A 33 -14.70 9.46 18.90
C SER A 33 -14.30 8.26 18.04
N TYR A 34 -13.33 7.46 18.51
CA TYR A 34 -12.87 6.25 17.84
C TYR A 34 -12.29 5.23 18.82
N ASP A 35 -12.47 3.95 18.51
CA ASP A 35 -12.05 2.83 19.36
C ASP A 35 -10.62 2.37 19.08
N ALA A 36 -10.19 2.42 17.83
CA ALA A 36 -8.91 1.89 17.38
C ALA A 36 -8.37 2.61 16.15
N VAL A 37 -7.09 2.39 15.84
CA VAL A 37 -6.36 3.04 14.74
C VAL A 37 -5.80 1.99 13.78
N SER A 38 -6.01 2.17 12.48
CA SER A 38 -5.28 1.45 11.44
C SER A 38 -4.24 2.37 10.81
N LEU A 39 -3.00 1.92 10.73
CA LEU A 39 -1.90 2.69 10.13
C LEU A 39 -1.32 1.92 8.95
N GLY A 40 -1.52 2.47 7.75
CA GLY A 40 -0.73 2.13 6.57
C GLY A 40 0.57 2.87 6.59
N PHE A 41 1.68 2.13 6.52
CA PHE A 41 3.00 2.71 6.63
C PHE A 41 3.86 2.37 5.39
N PRO A 42 4.60 3.35 4.82
CA PRO A 42 5.40 3.16 3.61
C PRO A 42 6.76 2.53 3.94
N ALA A 43 6.74 1.39 4.64
CA ALA A 43 7.90 0.58 4.93
C ALA A 43 7.49 -0.90 5.11
N PRO A 44 8.46 -1.84 5.11
CA PRO A 44 8.21 -3.21 5.50
C PRO A 44 7.65 -3.30 6.92
N VAL A 45 6.53 -4.02 7.06
CA VAL A 45 5.85 -4.27 8.34
C VAL A 45 5.67 -5.76 8.54
N ALA A 46 6.16 -6.29 9.66
CA ALA A 46 5.97 -7.68 10.05
C ALA A 46 5.40 -7.76 11.46
N LYS A 47 4.40 -8.63 11.65
CA LYS A 47 3.71 -8.84 12.95
C LYS A 47 3.25 -7.52 13.60
N GLY A 48 2.77 -6.58 12.77
CA GLY A 48 2.28 -5.27 13.22
C GLY A 48 3.36 -4.27 13.63
N ARG A 49 4.64 -4.54 13.33
CA ARG A 49 5.78 -3.67 13.64
C ARG A 49 6.54 -3.29 12.38
N ILE A 50 6.96 -2.04 12.31
CA ILE A 50 7.88 -1.56 11.28
C ILE A 50 9.24 -2.21 11.53
N ILE A 51 9.78 -2.91 10.53
CA ILE A 51 11.02 -3.68 10.67
C ILE A 51 12.21 -3.06 9.94
N LYS A 52 11.98 -2.05 9.11
CA LYS A 52 13.00 -1.30 8.39
C LYS A 52 12.60 0.17 8.34
N GLU A 53 13.57 1.06 8.48
CA GLU A 53 13.32 2.50 8.37
C GLU A 53 12.83 2.85 6.96
N PRO A 54 11.83 3.75 6.83
CA PRO A 54 11.30 4.18 5.54
C PRO A 54 12.33 4.97 4.73
N LYS A 55 12.40 4.73 3.41
CA LYS A 55 13.37 5.39 2.51
C LYS A 55 13.26 6.93 2.46
N HIS A 56 12.13 7.51 2.87
CA HIS A 56 11.80 8.93 2.63
C HIS A 56 11.35 9.71 3.86
N LEU A 57 11.47 9.14 5.07
CA LEU A 57 11.19 9.83 6.33
C LEU A 57 12.45 9.78 7.22
N VAL A 58 12.52 10.58 8.27
CA VAL A 58 13.60 10.49 9.27
C VAL A 58 13.56 9.14 9.99
N GLU A 59 14.67 8.73 10.60
CA GLU A 59 14.75 7.48 11.37
C GLU A 59 13.94 7.53 12.68
N GLY A 60 13.87 6.37 13.34
CA GLY A 60 13.25 6.20 14.66
C GLY A 60 11.88 5.52 14.60
N TRP A 61 11.46 5.02 13.44
CA TRP A 61 10.20 4.30 13.27
C TRP A 61 10.28 2.86 13.76
N VAL A 62 11.45 2.23 13.60
CA VAL A 62 11.68 0.87 14.10
C VAL A 62 11.67 0.90 15.63
N GLY A 63 10.85 0.02 16.21
CA GLY A 63 10.71 -0.08 17.67
C GLY A 63 9.82 1.00 18.31
N TRP A 64 9.26 1.95 17.55
CA TRP A 64 8.35 2.94 18.12
C TRP A 64 7.03 2.31 18.60
N ASP A 65 6.65 2.57 19.85
CA ASP A 65 5.39 2.10 20.41
C ASP A 65 4.24 3.07 20.09
N PHE A 66 3.57 2.83 18.97
CA PHE A 66 2.37 3.57 18.59
C PHE A 66 1.20 3.37 19.55
N LYS A 67 1.08 2.18 20.16
CA LYS A 67 -0.04 1.89 21.08
C LYS A 67 0.08 2.75 22.32
N GLN A 68 1.28 2.79 22.92
CA GLN A 68 1.56 3.62 24.07
C GLN A 68 1.44 5.11 23.72
N SER A 69 2.03 5.55 22.62
CA SER A 69 2.05 6.97 22.26
C SER A 69 0.67 7.53 21.87
N LEU A 70 -0.20 6.75 21.22
CA LEU A 70 -1.57 7.15 20.89
C LEU A 70 -2.57 6.92 22.03
N GLY A 71 -2.30 5.96 22.94
CA GLY A 71 -3.22 5.58 24.00
C GLY A 71 -4.45 4.79 23.51
N LYS A 72 -4.37 4.21 22.30
CA LYS A 72 -5.44 3.47 21.64
C LYS A 72 -4.89 2.19 21.02
N PRO A 73 -5.68 1.11 20.90
CA PRO A 73 -5.33 -0.04 20.08
C PRO A 73 -4.97 0.39 18.67
N ILE A 74 -3.85 -0.13 18.15
CA ILE A 74 -3.39 0.17 16.80
C ILE A 74 -2.97 -1.12 16.08
N ARG A 75 -3.27 -1.20 14.79
CA ARG A 75 -2.70 -2.19 13.87
C ARG A 75 -1.94 -1.45 12.78
N VAL A 76 -0.66 -1.78 12.64
CA VAL A 76 0.20 -1.26 11.58
C VAL A 76 0.33 -2.30 10.49
N ILE A 77 0.26 -1.87 9.24
CA ILE A 77 0.43 -2.70 8.05
C ILE A 77 1.15 -1.87 6.98
N ASN A 78 1.80 -2.52 6.02
CA ASN A 78 2.30 -1.84 4.84
C ASN A 78 1.14 -1.11 4.09
N ASP A 79 1.44 0.05 3.52
CA ASP A 79 0.46 0.89 2.81
C ASP A 79 -0.18 0.21 1.60
N ALA A 80 0.62 -0.43 0.74
CA ALA A 80 0.13 -1.22 -0.38
C ALA A 80 -0.73 -2.40 0.12
N ALA A 81 -0.31 -3.08 1.18
CA ALA A 81 -1.09 -4.18 1.76
C ALA A 81 -2.44 -3.72 2.33
N MET A 82 -2.51 -2.52 2.92
CA MET A 82 -3.79 -1.95 3.35
C MET A 82 -4.69 -1.62 2.15
N GLN A 83 -4.15 -1.00 1.10
CA GLN A 83 -4.92 -0.71 -0.10
C GLN A 83 -5.41 -2.00 -0.78
N ALA A 84 -4.57 -3.03 -0.80
CA ALA A 84 -4.90 -4.34 -1.30
C ALA A 84 -6.05 -4.97 -0.51
N LEU A 85 -6.00 -4.93 0.82
CA LEU A 85 -7.07 -5.46 1.68
C LEU A 85 -8.42 -4.81 1.40
N GLY A 86 -8.46 -3.50 1.16
CA GLY A 86 -9.70 -2.82 0.76
C GLY A 86 -10.14 -3.08 -0.68
N SER A 87 -9.27 -3.61 -1.53
CA SER A 87 -9.58 -3.93 -2.94
C SER A 87 -10.01 -5.37 -3.14
N TYR A 88 -9.77 -6.23 -2.15
CA TYR A 88 -10.00 -7.67 -2.21
C TYR A 88 -11.48 -8.04 -2.31
N ARG A 89 -11.79 -9.02 -3.18
CA ARG A 89 -13.15 -9.50 -3.49
C ARG A 89 -13.26 -11.03 -3.56
N GLY A 90 -12.29 -11.76 -3.02
CA GLY A 90 -12.22 -13.23 -3.05
C GLY A 90 -11.11 -13.76 -3.96
N GLY A 91 -10.97 -15.08 -4.07
CA GLY A 91 -9.95 -15.73 -4.90
C GLY A 91 -8.50 -15.45 -4.48
N ARG A 92 -7.56 -15.57 -5.40
CA ARG A 92 -6.16 -15.16 -5.29
C ARG A 92 -5.98 -13.83 -6.00
N MET A 93 -5.83 -12.77 -5.22
CA MET A 93 -5.62 -11.42 -5.74
C MET A 93 -4.16 -11.00 -5.55
N LEU A 94 -3.49 -10.60 -6.62
CA LEU A 94 -2.23 -9.87 -6.55
C LEU A 94 -2.51 -8.37 -6.63
N PHE A 95 -2.01 -7.61 -5.67
CA PHE A 95 -2.02 -6.14 -5.72
C PHE A 95 -0.63 -5.63 -6.08
N LEU A 96 -0.56 -4.68 -7.02
CA LEU A 96 0.66 -3.99 -7.43
C LEU A 96 0.43 -2.48 -7.37
N GLY A 97 1.11 -1.80 -6.44
CA GLY A 97 1.06 -0.36 -6.25
C GLY A 97 2.15 0.34 -7.06
N LEU A 98 1.76 0.99 -8.16
CA LEU A 98 2.66 1.73 -9.04
C LEU A 98 2.83 3.18 -8.53
N GLY A 99 3.90 3.43 -7.79
CA GLY A 99 4.18 4.71 -7.14
C GLY A 99 5.59 5.21 -7.43
N THR A 100 6.27 5.74 -6.41
CA THR A 100 7.71 6.05 -6.52
C THR A 100 8.50 4.79 -6.88
N GLY A 101 8.23 3.68 -6.19
CA GLY A 101 8.68 2.32 -6.54
C GLY A 101 7.50 1.39 -6.80
N LEU A 102 7.64 0.11 -6.42
CA LEU A 102 6.63 -0.93 -6.60
C LEU A 102 6.22 -1.55 -5.26
N GLY A 103 5.03 -1.21 -4.78
CA GLY A 103 4.41 -1.91 -3.65
C GLY A 103 3.73 -3.20 -4.12
N SER A 104 3.79 -4.27 -3.34
CA SER A 104 3.18 -5.54 -3.73
C SER A 104 2.57 -6.31 -2.57
N THR A 105 1.44 -6.96 -2.79
CA THR A 105 0.78 -7.80 -1.77
C THR A 105 -0.04 -8.90 -2.44
N LEU A 106 0.11 -10.13 -1.97
CA LEU A 106 -0.74 -11.25 -2.37
C LEU A 106 -1.81 -11.51 -1.31
N LEU A 107 -3.05 -11.64 -1.75
CA LEU A 107 -4.20 -11.92 -0.88
C LEU A 107 -4.91 -13.18 -1.36
N TRP A 108 -5.24 -14.06 -0.43
CA TRP A 108 -6.11 -15.21 -0.70
C TRP A 108 -6.82 -15.66 0.57
N ASN A 109 -8.11 -15.95 0.45
CA ASN A 109 -8.97 -16.23 1.60
C ASN A 109 -8.83 -15.14 2.68
N ARG A 110 -8.17 -15.48 3.81
CA ARG A 110 -7.92 -14.58 4.95
C ARG A 110 -6.46 -14.16 5.10
N ASN A 111 -5.62 -14.54 4.14
CA ASN A 111 -4.20 -14.27 4.18
C ASN A 111 -3.90 -12.98 3.45
N VAL A 112 -3.14 -12.11 4.10
CA VAL A 112 -2.54 -10.92 3.51
C VAL A 112 -1.05 -11.09 3.63
N LEU A 113 -0.37 -11.28 2.49
CA LEU A 113 1.07 -11.45 2.42
C LEU A 113 1.67 -10.24 1.71
N PRO A 114 2.21 -9.26 2.46
CA PRO A 114 3.05 -8.21 1.89
C PRO A 114 4.26 -8.85 1.21
N LEU A 115 4.63 -8.31 0.05
CA LEU A 115 5.75 -8.77 -0.76
C LEU A 115 6.64 -7.57 -1.09
N GLU A 116 7.93 -7.82 -1.31
CA GLU A 116 8.90 -6.82 -1.80
C GLU A 116 9.29 -7.17 -3.25
N LEU A 117 8.30 -7.25 -4.14
CA LEU A 117 8.55 -7.58 -5.55
C LEU A 117 9.35 -6.49 -6.27
N GLY A 118 9.35 -5.26 -5.74
CA GLY A 118 10.12 -4.14 -6.30
C GLY A 118 11.62 -4.38 -6.38
N ASP A 119 12.17 -5.24 -5.50
CA ASP A 119 13.58 -5.60 -5.48
C ASP A 119 13.93 -6.80 -6.38
N LEU A 120 12.96 -7.38 -7.11
CA LEU A 120 13.25 -8.43 -8.08
C LEU A 120 14.16 -7.91 -9.20
N PRO A 121 15.11 -8.72 -9.68
CA PRO A 121 15.93 -8.35 -10.82
C PRO A 121 15.07 -8.21 -12.08
N TYR A 122 15.39 -7.23 -12.92
CA TYR A 122 14.69 -6.99 -14.18
C TYR A 122 15.69 -6.79 -15.33
N PRO A 123 15.50 -7.41 -16.50
CA PRO A 123 16.46 -7.29 -17.59
C PRO A 123 16.81 -5.82 -17.91
N ALA A 124 18.10 -5.55 -18.15
CA ALA A 124 18.67 -4.23 -18.46
C ALA A 124 18.72 -3.18 -17.32
N VAL A 125 18.18 -3.46 -16.13
CA VAL A 125 18.36 -2.62 -14.93
C VAL A 125 18.62 -3.47 -13.69
N GLU A 126 18.88 -2.84 -12.54
CA GLU A 126 19.12 -3.60 -11.30
C GLU A 126 17.82 -4.17 -10.71
N ARG A 127 16.73 -3.39 -10.68
CA ARG A 127 15.49 -3.79 -10.00
C ARG A 127 14.24 -3.42 -10.78
N ILE A 128 13.19 -4.24 -10.68
CA ILE A 128 11.94 -4.02 -11.40
C ILE A 128 11.25 -2.71 -11.00
N GLU A 129 11.40 -2.23 -9.76
CA GLU A 129 10.85 -0.94 -9.36
C GLU A 129 11.45 0.25 -10.11
N ASP A 130 12.68 0.12 -10.61
CA ASP A 130 13.34 1.19 -11.35
C ASP A 130 12.72 1.35 -12.76
N VAL A 131 12.13 0.27 -13.30
CA VAL A 131 11.35 0.29 -14.56
C VAL A 131 9.89 0.68 -14.31
N LEU A 132 9.22 0.04 -13.36
CA LEU A 132 7.78 0.19 -13.18
C LEU A 132 7.40 1.43 -12.35
N GLY A 133 8.33 1.95 -11.56
CA GLY A 133 8.15 3.13 -10.73
C GLY A 133 8.20 4.45 -11.50
N LYS A 134 8.29 5.54 -10.75
CA LYS A 134 8.30 6.91 -11.31
C LYS A 134 9.54 7.17 -12.19
N ALA A 135 10.69 6.59 -11.85
CA ALA A 135 11.94 6.76 -12.58
C ALA A 135 11.84 6.21 -14.00
N GLY A 136 11.43 4.94 -14.14
CA GLY A 136 11.24 4.30 -15.44
C GLY A 136 10.15 4.96 -16.29
N LEU A 137 9.06 5.45 -15.67
CA LEU A 137 8.05 6.24 -16.41
C LEU A 137 8.66 7.52 -17.03
N ALA A 138 9.53 8.21 -16.30
CA ALA A 138 10.20 9.40 -16.80
C ALA A 138 11.23 9.08 -17.90
N GLN A 139 11.98 7.98 -17.76
CA GLN A 139 13.03 7.59 -18.70
C GLN A 139 12.48 6.99 -20.00
N LEU A 140 11.51 6.07 -19.92
CA LEU A 140 10.96 5.35 -21.07
C LEU A 140 9.89 6.16 -21.82
N GLY A 141 9.27 7.11 -21.12
CA GLY A 141 8.07 7.77 -21.58
C GLY A 141 6.83 6.87 -21.51
N ARG A 142 5.65 7.50 -21.53
CA ARG A 142 4.38 6.86 -21.17
C ARG A 142 4.05 5.61 -22.00
N LYS A 143 4.27 5.61 -23.32
CA LYS A 143 3.90 4.47 -24.18
C LYS A 143 4.77 3.24 -23.93
N ALA A 144 6.08 3.41 -23.82
CA ALA A 144 6.99 2.29 -23.55
C ALA A 144 6.83 1.79 -22.11
N TRP A 145 6.71 2.69 -21.13
CA TRP A 145 6.45 2.32 -19.74
C TRP A 145 5.17 1.48 -19.57
N GLN A 146 4.07 1.85 -20.25
CA GLN A 146 2.84 1.04 -20.20
C GLN A 146 3.05 -0.39 -20.71
N ARG A 147 3.88 -0.58 -21.75
CA ARG A 147 4.20 -1.92 -22.27
C ARG A 147 4.96 -2.75 -21.24
N GLU A 148 5.96 -2.16 -20.59
CA GLU A 148 6.73 -2.80 -19.52
C GLU A 148 5.85 -3.17 -18.32
N VAL A 149 4.99 -2.26 -17.88
CA VAL A 149 4.03 -2.53 -16.81
C VAL A 149 3.12 -3.69 -17.16
N ILE A 150 2.54 -3.70 -18.36
CA ILE A 150 1.65 -4.79 -18.78
C ILE A 150 2.42 -6.12 -18.84
N ALA A 151 3.63 -6.14 -19.40
CA ALA A 151 4.45 -7.35 -19.48
C ALA A 151 4.75 -7.91 -18.09
N ALA A 152 5.23 -7.07 -17.17
CA ALA A 152 5.53 -7.47 -15.79
C ALA A 152 4.28 -7.94 -15.04
N VAL A 153 3.17 -7.21 -15.16
CA VAL A 153 1.90 -7.57 -14.50
C VAL A 153 1.41 -8.94 -14.95
N LEU A 154 1.46 -9.24 -16.24
CA LEU A 154 1.03 -10.54 -16.77
C LEU A 154 1.94 -11.68 -16.30
N GLN A 155 3.26 -11.46 -16.31
CA GLN A 155 4.21 -12.45 -15.79
C GLN A 155 4.00 -12.72 -14.30
N LEU A 156 3.83 -11.68 -13.49
CA LEU A 156 3.57 -11.81 -12.06
C LEU A 156 2.22 -12.46 -11.78
N LYS A 157 1.17 -12.09 -12.52
CA LYS A 157 -0.15 -12.75 -12.42
C LYS A 157 -0.02 -14.26 -12.61
N HIS A 158 0.71 -14.67 -13.65
CA HIS A 158 0.96 -16.07 -13.95
C HIS A 158 1.81 -16.76 -12.86
N ALA A 159 2.93 -16.16 -12.47
CA ALA A 159 3.85 -16.72 -11.47
C ALA A 159 3.17 -16.96 -10.11
N PHE A 160 2.27 -16.07 -9.71
CA PHE A 160 1.52 -16.19 -8.45
C PHE A 160 0.21 -16.97 -8.57
N ILE A 161 -0.14 -17.46 -9.77
CA ILE A 161 -1.43 -18.12 -10.05
C ILE A 161 -2.58 -17.24 -9.54
N ALA A 162 -2.49 -15.93 -9.81
CA ALA A 162 -3.47 -14.96 -9.36
C ALA A 162 -4.68 -14.98 -10.30
N ASP A 163 -5.87 -15.10 -9.72
CA ASP A 163 -7.12 -15.05 -10.46
C ASP A 163 -7.28 -13.67 -11.11
N TYR A 164 -6.88 -12.61 -10.39
CA TYR A 164 -6.88 -11.25 -10.88
C TYR A 164 -5.81 -10.37 -10.22
N VAL A 165 -5.49 -9.26 -10.89
CA VAL A 165 -4.55 -8.25 -10.40
C VAL A 165 -5.25 -6.91 -10.21
N VAL A 166 -4.98 -6.26 -9.08
CA VAL A 166 -5.39 -4.88 -8.84
C VAL A 166 -4.17 -3.96 -8.90
N LEU A 167 -4.20 -3.00 -9.83
CA LEU A 167 -3.18 -1.98 -9.98
C LEU A 167 -3.56 -0.73 -9.20
N GLY A 168 -2.83 -0.44 -8.13
CA GLY A 168 -2.98 0.78 -7.34
C GLY A 168 -1.82 1.75 -7.54
N GLY A 169 -1.72 2.72 -6.64
CA GLY A 169 -0.67 3.74 -6.71
C GLY A 169 -0.95 4.86 -7.72
N GLY A 170 -0.24 5.97 -7.56
CA GLY A 170 -0.49 7.21 -8.31
C GLY A 170 -0.21 7.09 -9.81
N ASN A 171 0.65 6.16 -10.24
CA ASN A 171 1.03 5.99 -11.64
C ASN A 171 0.08 5.04 -12.39
N ALA A 172 -0.74 4.22 -11.71
CA ALA A 172 -1.67 3.30 -12.37
C ALA A 172 -2.65 4.03 -13.30
N LYS A 173 -3.02 5.28 -12.99
CA LYS A 173 -3.87 6.13 -13.86
C LYS A 173 -3.26 6.46 -15.23
N GLN A 174 -1.97 6.19 -15.44
CA GLN A 174 -1.30 6.42 -16.71
C GLN A 174 -1.58 5.30 -17.73
N LEU A 175 -2.09 4.16 -17.28
CA LEU A 175 -2.47 3.02 -18.12
C LEU A 175 -3.79 3.30 -18.84
N GLU A 176 -3.78 3.15 -20.17
CA GLU A 176 -4.95 3.42 -21.02
C GLU A 176 -5.81 2.18 -21.26
N LYS A 177 -5.15 1.01 -21.36
CA LYS A 177 -5.80 -0.28 -21.59
C LYS A 177 -5.24 -1.30 -20.62
N LEU A 178 -6.12 -2.11 -20.05
CA LEU A 178 -5.74 -3.18 -19.13
C LEU A 178 -6.07 -4.53 -19.76
N PRO A 179 -5.20 -5.53 -19.60
CA PRO A 179 -5.49 -6.89 -20.05
C PRO A 179 -6.56 -7.55 -19.16
N GLU A 180 -7.05 -8.70 -19.60
CA GLU A 180 -8.09 -9.46 -18.89
C GLU A 180 -7.65 -9.89 -17.48
N GLY A 181 -8.56 -9.73 -16.51
CA GLY A 181 -8.31 -10.00 -15.10
C GLY A 181 -7.28 -9.05 -14.48
N VAL A 182 -7.08 -7.86 -15.04
CA VAL A 182 -6.33 -6.76 -14.45
C VAL A 182 -7.23 -5.53 -14.37
N GLU A 183 -7.24 -4.87 -13.23
CA GLU A 183 -8.11 -3.72 -12.99
C GLU A 183 -7.42 -2.61 -12.19
N LEU A 184 -7.98 -1.40 -12.24
CA LEU A 184 -7.51 -0.27 -11.45
C LEU A 184 -8.12 -0.29 -10.05
N GLY A 185 -7.26 -0.26 -9.04
CA GLY A 185 -7.64 -0.03 -7.66
C GLY A 185 -7.89 1.46 -7.39
N HIS A 186 -8.85 1.76 -6.51
CA HIS A 186 -9.09 3.13 -6.09
C HIS A 186 -8.25 3.44 -4.83
N ASN A 187 -7.60 4.60 -4.77
CA ASN A 187 -6.87 5.05 -3.56
C ASN A 187 -7.74 5.09 -2.29
N ARG A 188 -9.07 5.18 -2.44
CA ARG A 188 -10.01 5.13 -1.30
C ARG A 188 -10.06 3.75 -0.64
N ASN A 189 -9.61 2.71 -1.33
CA ASN A 189 -9.57 1.36 -0.79
C ASN A 189 -8.60 1.24 0.39
N ALA A 190 -7.64 2.15 0.55
CA ALA A 190 -6.82 2.20 1.76
C ALA A 190 -7.67 2.42 3.04
N TYR A 191 -8.71 3.27 2.99
CA TYR A 191 -9.60 3.47 4.13
C TYR A 191 -10.43 2.22 4.42
N LEU A 192 -11.00 1.59 3.38
CA LEU A 192 -11.74 0.35 3.53
C LEU A 192 -10.85 -0.79 4.07
N GLY A 193 -9.62 -0.89 3.56
CA GLY A 193 -8.63 -1.83 4.08
C GLY A 193 -8.29 -1.57 5.55
N GLY A 194 -8.20 -0.30 5.95
CA GLY A 194 -8.06 0.08 7.35
C GLY A 194 -9.20 -0.43 8.23
N CYS A 195 -10.46 -0.38 7.75
CA CYS A 195 -11.61 -0.97 8.46
C CYS A 195 -11.51 -2.51 8.49
N ARG A 196 -11.26 -3.15 7.34
CA ARG A 196 -11.11 -4.60 7.20
C ARG A 196 -9.97 -5.19 8.01
N LEU A 197 -8.97 -4.37 8.35
CA LEU A 197 -7.87 -4.77 9.22
C LEU A 197 -8.38 -5.16 10.62
N TRP A 198 -9.51 -4.62 11.06
CA TRP A 198 -10.13 -4.91 12.37
C TRP A 198 -11.25 -5.94 12.33
N GLU A 199 -11.80 -6.25 11.16
CA GLU A 199 -12.81 -7.30 11.02
C GLU A 199 -12.26 -8.64 11.51
N THR A 200 -12.91 -9.21 12.51
CA THR A 200 -12.59 -10.51 13.10
C THR A 200 -13.62 -11.58 12.74
N ASP A 201 -14.76 -11.19 12.17
CA ASP A 201 -15.83 -12.12 11.77
C ASP A 201 -15.48 -12.80 10.44
N ALA A 202 -15.72 -14.09 10.41
CA ALA A 202 -15.58 -14.97 9.27
C ALA A 202 -16.46 -14.60 8.06
N ARG A 203 -17.55 -13.86 8.30
CA ARG A 203 -18.59 -13.55 7.29
C ARG A 203 -18.49 -12.16 6.66
N THR A 204 -17.68 -11.27 7.22
CA THR A 204 -17.60 -9.86 6.78
C THR A 204 -16.25 -9.48 6.16
N ARG A 205 -15.32 -10.44 6.07
CA ARG A 205 -13.92 -10.23 5.67
C ARG A 205 -13.57 -10.93 4.37
#